data_AF-A0A5M3MZN0-F1
#
_entry.id   AF-A0A5M3MZN0-F1
#
_cell.length_a   1.000
_cell.length_b   1.000
_cell.length_c   1.000
_cell.angle_alpha   90.00
_cell.angle_beta   90.00
_cell.angle_gamma   90.00
#
_symmetry.space_group_name_H-M   'P 1'
#
loop_
_entity.id
_entity.type
_entity.pdbx_description
1 polymer ?
#
loop_
_entity_poly.entity_id
_entity_poly.type
_entity_poly.pdbx_seq_one_letter_code
_entity_poly.pdbx_strand_id
1 'polypeptide(L)' 'MLANFPAPVLAVAADAVRDLEGQDALCSLWSLFTRCKDSLQDGRRLENLSWRIWYRE' A
#
# COMPACT_ATOMS: atom_id res chain seq x y z
N MET A 1 -10.92 -10.06 6.71
CA MET A 1 -10.24 -8.98 7.47
C MET A 1 -8.95 -9.58 7.97
N LEU A 2 -7.79 -8.99 7.66
CA LEU A 2 -6.52 -9.49 8.21
C LEU A 2 -6.56 -9.37 9.74
N ALA A 3 -5.85 -10.27 10.43
CA ALA A 3 -5.79 -10.24 11.89
C ALA A 3 -5.30 -8.87 12.37
N ASN A 4 -5.98 -8.29 13.36
CA ASN A 4 -5.58 -7.01 13.92
C ASN A 4 -4.42 -7.24 14.90
N PHE A 5 -3.20 -7.08 14.41
CA PHE A 5 -2.01 -7.22 15.23
C PHE A 5 -1.82 -5.97 16.11
N PRO A 6 -1.28 -6.12 17.33
CA PRO A 6 -1.06 -5.00 18.26
C PRO A 6 0.01 -4.01 17.77
N ALA A 7 0.84 -4.42 16.80
CA ALA A 7 1.85 -3.60 16.15
C ALA A 7 1.95 -4.00 14.66
N PRO A 8 2.49 -3.13 13.79
CA PRO A 8 2.76 -3.48 12.40
C PRO A 8 3.72 -4.67 12.32
N VAL A 9 3.38 -5.66 11.49
CA VAL A 9 4.18 -6.88 11.25
C VAL A 9 4.73 -6.95 9.83
N LEU A 10 4.31 -6.02 8.95
CA LEU A 10 4.78 -5.89 7.57
C LEU A 10 5.38 -4.50 7.37
N ALA A 11 6.39 -4.41 6.50
CA ALA A 11 6.95 -3.15 6.02
C ALA A 11 7.19 -3.24 4.51
N VAL A 12 7.08 -2.10 3.81
CA VAL A 12 7.35 -2.02 2.37
C VAL A 12 8.77 -1.51 2.15
N ALA A 13 9.56 -2.27 1.42
CA ALA A 13 10.89 -1.85 1.00
C ALA A 13 10.74 -0.90 -0.21
N ALA A 14 11.22 0.35 -0.08
CA ALA A 14 10.98 1.39 -1.10
C ALA A 14 11.61 1.05 -2.47
N ASP A 15 12.72 0.32 -2.46
CA ASP A 15 13.37 -0.25 -3.63
C ASP A 15 12.50 -1.28 -4.36
N ALA A 16 11.69 -2.07 -3.65
CA ALA A 16 10.78 -3.04 -4.26
C ALA A 16 9.60 -2.41 -5.02
N VAL A 17 9.33 -1.12 -4.79
CA VAL A 17 8.24 -0.36 -5.43
C VAL A 17 8.75 0.59 -6.52
N ARG A 18 10.08 0.75 -6.64
CA ARG A 18 10.70 1.78 -7.49
C ARG A 18 10.38 1.61 -8.97
N ASP A 19 10.41 0.35 -9.42
CA ASP A 19 10.27 0.01 -10.84
C ASP A 19 8.82 -0.37 -11.20
N LEU A 20 7.87 -0.12 -10.28
CA LEU A 20 6.45 -0.32 -10.54
C LEU A 20 5.89 0.90 -11.27
N GLU A 21 5.51 0.70 -12.53
CA GLU A 21 4.96 1.74 -13.39
C GLU A 21 3.56 1.36 -13.89
N GLY A 22 2.76 2.39 -14.22
CA GLY A 22 1.44 2.23 -14.83
C GLY A 22 0.27 2.17 -13.85
N GLN A 23 -0.93 2.48 -14.36
CA GLN A 23 -2.17 2.53 -13.58
C GLN A 23 -2.51 1.19 -12.90
N ASP A 24 -2.24 0.06 -13.56
CA ASP A 24 -2.55 -1.27 -13.02
C ASP A 24 -1.72 -1.59 -11.76
N ALA A 25 -0.46 -1.16 -11.74
CA ALA A 25 0.42 -1.33 -10.58
C ALA A 25 -0.08 -0.51 -9.39
N LEU A 26 -0.51 0.73 -9.63
CA LEU A 26 -1.05 1.61 -8.58
C LEU A 26 -2.39 1.13 -8.04
N CYS A 27 -3.30 0.68 -8.90
CA CYS A 27 -4.58 0.08 -8.51
C CYS A 27 -4.36 -1.19 -7.67
N SER A 28 -3.39 -2.02 -8.06
CA SER A 28 -3.01 -3.24 -7.33
C SER A 28 -2.41 -2.92 -5.96
N LEU A 29 -1.50 -1.95 -5.88
CA LEU A 29 -0.90 -1.49 -4.61
C LEU A 29 -1.97 -0.91 -3.68
N TRP A 30 -2.87 -0.06 -4.19
CA TRP A 30 -3.96 0.49 -3.40
C TRP A 30 -4.87 -0.62 -2.85
N SER A 31 -5.22 -1.60 -3.68
CA SER A 31 -6.04 -2.75 -3.29
C SER A 31 -5.37 -3.60 -2.21
N LEU A 32 -4.05 -3.78 -2.30
CA LEU A 32 -3.26 -4.50 -1.32
C LEU A 32 -3.20 -3.74 0.02
N PHE A 33 -2.84 -2.45 -0.01
CA PHE A 33 -2.75 -1.63 1.18
C PHE A 33 -4.10 -1.47 1.88
N THR A 34 -5.20 -1.35 1.14
CA THR A 34 -6.56 -1.30 1.72
C THR A 34 -6.85 -2.52 2.60
N ARG A 35 -6.33 -3.69 2.23
CA ARG A 35 -6.54 -4.94 2.97
C ARG A 35 -5.63 -5.09 4.18
N CYS A 36 -4.40 -4.58 4.13
CA CYS A 36 -3.37 -4.80 5.13
C CYS A 36 -2.91 -3.56 5.91
N LYS A 37 -3.52 -2.39 5.70
CA LYS A 37 -3.10 -1.11 6.29
C LYS A 37 -2.94 -1.11 7.81
N ASP A 38 -3.72 -1.90 8.54
CA ASP A 38 -3.64 -1.97 10.00
C ASP A 38 -2.48 -2.87 10.48
N SER A 39 -1.97 -3.73 9.60
CA SER A 39 -0.81 -4.61 9.86
C SER A 39 0.49 -4.11 9.21
N LEU A 40 0.41 -3.09 8.37
CA LEU A 40 1.51 -2.56 7.57
C LEU A 40 2.06 -1.27 8.20
N GLN A 41 3.38 -1.18 8.30
CA GLN A 41 4.05 0.06 8.71
C GLN A 41 3.64 1.17 7.75
N ASP A 42 3.15 2.28 8.31
CA ASP A 42 2.61 3.40 7.54
C ASP A 42 1.47 3.04 6.57
N GLY A 43 0.75 1.94 6.82
CA GLY A 43 -0.19 1.37 5.86
C GLY A 43 -1.29 2.32 5.39
N ARG A 44 -1.86 3.13 6.29
CA ARG A 44 -2.84 4.17 5.93
C ARG A 44 -2.23 5.27 5.06
N ARG A 45 -0.96 5.61 5.26
CA ARG A 45 -0.26 6.61 4.44
C ARG A 45 -0.02 6.05 3.03
N LEU A 46 0.40 4.80 2.94
CA LEU A 46 0.62 4.09 1.69
C LEU A 46 -0.67 3.92 0.88
N GLU A 47 -1.76 3.46 1.51
CA GLU A 47 -3.10 3.39 0.89
C GLU A 47 -3.52 4.74 0.28
N ASN A 48 -3.41 5.83 1.05
CA ASN A 48 -3.77 7.16 0.58
C ASN A 48 -2.87 7.66 -0.55
N LEU A 49 -1.57 7.34 -0.50
CA LEU A 49 -0.62 7.73 -1.53
C LEU A 49 -0.95 7.03 -2.85
N SER A 50 -1.13 5.71 -2.83
CA SER A 50 -1.48 4.91 -4.01
C SER A 50 -2.77 5.40 -4.65
N TRP A 51 -3.81 5.69 -3.85
CA TRP A 51 -5.07 6.24 -4.37
C TRP A 51 -4.89 7.61 -5.05
N ARG A 52 -4.15 8.52 -4.42
CA ARG A 52 -3.94 9.88 -4.93
C ARG A 52 -3.14 9.91 -6.22
N ILE A 53 -2.13 9.04 -6.34
CA ILE A 53 -1.33 8.93 -7.55
C ILE A 53 -2.19 8.29 -8.64
N TRP A 54 -2.86 7.17 -8.35
CA TRP A 54 -3.72 6.50 -9.32
C TRP A 54 -4.83 7.40 -9.87
N TYR A 55 -5.45 8.25 -9.04
CA TYR A 55 -6.49 9.18 -9.50
C TYR A 55 -5.97 10.30 -10.40
N ARG A 56 -4.65 10.55 -10.40
CA ARG A 56 -4.01 11.62 -11.19
C ARG A 56 -3.47 11.14 -12.54
N GLU A 57 -3.21 9.85 -12.69
CA GLU A 57 -2.83 9.19 -13.95
C GLU A 57 -4.06 8.73 -14.74
#